data_AF-A0A067H597-F1
#
_entry.id   AF-A0A067H597-F1
#
_cell.length_a   1.000
_cell.length_b   1.000
_cell.length_c   1.000
_cell.angle_alpha   90.00
_cell.angle_beta   90.00
_cell.angle_gamma   90.00
#
_symmetry.space_group_name_H-M   'P 1'
#
loop_
_entity.id
_entity.type
_entity.pdbx_description
1 polymer ?
#
loop_
_entity_poly.entity_id
_entity_poly.type
_entity_poly.pdbx_seq_one_letter_code
_entity_poly.pdbx_strand_id
1 'polypeptide(L)'
;MDTECWGDEVSKKVLWQYKSLPKKGKPQGREVTVLAAFLISSPSKDLEVVALGTGTKCIGRSLLSPHGDIVNDSHAEIVARRALLRFFYTEVLNKQKCSNGIEGLRDDVFNNFLFELGPTGKYRFREGWQLHLYISQLPCGDASLSSCHSAPRNFFSREGNSLSSVDELNGFKDGIYDSLQHIGRVQRKPGRGDTTLSVSCSDKIARWNAVGVQGALLSYFLQPVYLSSITVGRSPNTSEDFPLEEHLKRSLYDRILPLSEELSSPFQVNKVLHMLE
;
A
#
# COMPACT_ATOMS: atom_id res chain seq x y z
N MET A 1 1.07 9.72 22.51
CA MET A 1 0.03 10.14 21.57
C MET A 1 -0.84 8.93 21.39
N ASP A 2 -2.11 9.04 21.77
CA ASP A 2 -3.04 7.92 21.69
C ASP A 2 -3.21 7.50 20.23
N THR A 3 -3.15 6.19 19.99
CA THR A 3 -3.13 5.60 18.66
C THR A 3 -4.40 5.89 17.86
N GLU A 4 -5.55 5.95 18.53
CA GLU A 4 -6.83 6.33 17.92
C GLU A 4 -6.81 7.77 17.37
N CYS A 5 -6.23 8.72 18.10
CA CYS A 5 -6.17 10.13 17.68
C CYS A 5 -5.34 10.31 16.38
N TRP A 6 -4.31 9.49 16.19
CA TRP A 6 -3.45 9.53 15.01
C TRP A 6 -4.14 8.98 13.75
N GLY A 7 -4.85 7.84 13.86
CA GLY A 7 -5.59 7.25 12.73
C GLY A 7 -6.59 8.25 12.13
N ASP A 8 -7.37 8.86 13.01
CA ASP A 8 -8.31 9.94 12.74
C ASP A 8 -7.68 11.16 12.06
N GLU A 9 -6.50 11.59 12.52
CA GLU A 9 -5.82 12.76 11.96
C GLU A 9 -5.35 12.48 10.52
N VAL A 10 -4.72 11.32 10.31
CA VAL A 10 -4.25 10.87 9.00
C VAL A 10 -5.41 10.82 8.01
N SER A 11 -6.51 10.19 8.39
CA SER A 11 -7.66 10.01 7.51
C SER A 11 -8.33 11.34 7.15
N LYS A 12 -8.52 12.24 8.12
CA LYS A 12 -9.11 13.57 7.92
C LYS A 12 -8.27 14.34 6.93
N LYS A 13 -6.94 14.31 7.06
CA LYS A 13 -6.01 14.97 6.13
C LYS A 13 -6.10 14.37 4.72
N VAL A 14 -6.08 13.04 4.59
CA VAL A 14 -6.18 12.35 3.30
C VAL A 14 -7.52 12.63 2.61
N LEU A 15 -8.63 12.50 3.33
CA LEU A 15 -9.97 12.72 2.79
C LEU A 15 -10.18 14.18 2.42
N TRP A 16 -9.64 15.11 3.21
CA TRP A 16 -9.67 16.54 2.87
C TRP A 16 -8.91 16.81 1.56
N GLN A 17 -7.67 16.30 1.44
CA GLN A 17 -6.87 16.46 0.23
C GLN A 17 -7.55 15.79 -0.98
N TYR A 18 -8.11 14.59 -0.80
CA TYR A 18 -8.83 13.92 -1.86
C TYR A 18 -10.07 14.71 -2.29
N LYS A 19 -10.83 15.27 -1.34
CA LYS A 19 -12.02 16.10 -1.62
C LYS A 19 -11.68 17.40 -2.35
N SER A 20 -10.53 18.03 -2.07
CA SER A 20 -10.10 19.26 -2.74
C SER A 20 -9.72 19.08 -4.23
N LEU A 21 -9.39 17.85 -4.65
CA LEU A 21 -9.09 17.57 -6.06
C LEU A 21 -10.32 17.75 -6.98
N PRO A 22 -10.11 18.02 -8.29
CA PRO A 22 -11.21 18.06 -9.27
C PRO A 22 -12.05 16.77 -9.31
N LYS A 23 -13.30 16.88 -9.80
CA LYS A 23 -14.21 15.72 -9.90
C LYS A 23 -13.73 14.64 -10.88
N LYS A 24 -12.86 14.99 -11.84
CA LYS A 24 -12.35 14.05 -12.85
C LYS A 24 -11.47 12.98 -12.18
N GLY A 25 -11.80 11.72 -12.38
CA GLY A 25 -11.09 10.58 -11.76
C GLY A 25 -11.62 10.20 -10.37
N LYS A 26 -12.66 10.86 -9.88
CA LYS A 26 -13.43 10.43 -8.71
C LYS A 26 -14.62 9.55 -9.14
N PRO A 27 -15.05 8.60 -8.31
CA PRO A 27 -16.24 7.79 -8.59
C PRO A 27 -17.48 8.65 -8.85
N GLN A 28 -18.30 8.23 -9.81
CA GLN A 28 -19.57 8.85 -10.18
C GLN A 28 -20.76 7.91 -9.89
N GLY A 29 -21.88 8.48 -9.46
CA GLY A 29 -23.11 7.71 -9.22
C GLY A 29 -22.91 6.60 -8.18
N ARG A 30 -22.96 5.34 -8.62
CA ARG A 30 -22.81 4.14 -7.78
C ARG A 30 -21.42 3.53 -7.83
N GLU A 31 -20.46 4.18 -8.49
CA GLU A 31 -19.08 3.71 -8.52
C GLU A 31 -18.46 3.75 -7.12
N VAL A 32 -17.66 2.73 -6.81
CA VAL A 32 -16.89 2.64 -5.58
C VAL A 32 -15.42 2.43 -5.93
N THR A 33 -14.53 2.98 -5.12
CA THR A 33 -13.10 2.78 -5.24
C THR A 33 -12.46 2.68 -3.87
N VAL A 34 -11.27 2.11 -3.82
CA VAL A 34 -10.34 2.29 -2.70
C VAL A 34 -9.55 3.58 -2.94
N LEU A 35 -9.22 4.26 -1.84
CA LEU A 35 -8.32 5.41 -1.78
C LEU A 35 -7.08 5.01 -0.97
N ALA A 36 -5.90 5.38 -1.44
CA ALA A 36 -4.66 5.26 -0.69
C ALA A 36 -3.83 6.52 -0.81
N ALA A 37 -3.02 6.79 0.20
CA ALA A 37 -2.18 7.98 0.25
C ALA A 37 -0.85 7.68 0.92
N PHE A 38 0.21 8.34 0.46
CA PHE A 38 1.44 8.47 1.23
C PHE A 38 1.48 9.86 1.85
N LEU A 39 1.82 9.90 3.14
CA LEU A 39 1.98 11.12 3.91
C LEU A 39 3.38 11.19 4.49
N ILE A 40 3.81 12.40 4.77
CA ILE A 40 5.06 12.68 5.46
C ILE A 40 4.72 13.45 6.72
N SER A 41 5.31 13.05 7.85
CA SER A 41 5.34 13.89 9.04
C SER A 41 6.73 14.48 9.26
N SER A 42 6.76 15.77 9.59
CA SER A 42 7.98 16.49 9.96
C SER A 42 8.40 16.16 11.40
N PRO A 43 9.61 16.55 11.83
CA PRO A 43 10.01 16.46 13.23
C PRO A 43 9.10 17.24 14.19
N SER A 44 8.44 18.31 13.71
CA SER A 44 7.41 19.06 14.45
C SER A 44 6.04 18.37 14.45
N LYS A 45 5.92 17.19 13.83
CA LYS A 45 4.71 16.39 13.66
C LYS A 45 3.67 16.99 12.71
N ASP A 46 4.07 17.92 11.85
CA ASP A 46 3.19 18.43 10.81
C ASP A 46 3.01 17.38 9.72
N LEU A 47 1.75 17.06 9.40
CA LEU A 47 1.40 15.99 8.47
C LEU A 47 0.99 16.54 7.10
N GLU A 48 1.62 16.03 6.05
CA GLU A 48 1.38 16.42 4.65
C GLU A 48 1.13 15.21 3.76
N VAL A 49 0.13 15.30 2.88
CA VAL A 49 -0.17 14.28 1.87
C VAL A 49 0.68 14.53 0.63
N VAL A 50 1.61 13.63 0.31
CA VAL A 50 2.55 13.81 -0.81
C VAL A 50 2.20 12.99 -2.05
N ALA A 51 1.41 11.93 -1.90
CA ALA A 51 0.94 11.13 -3.02
C ALA A 51 -0.43 10.51 -2.73
N LEU A 52 -1.26 10.42 -3.76
CA LEU A 52 -2.60 9.81 -3.71
C LEU A 52 -2.77 8.82 -4.85
N GLY A 53 -3.62 7.82 -4.64
CA GLY A 53 -4.04 6.89 -5.67
C GLY A 53 -5.43 6.34 -5.37
N THR A 54 -6.21 6.11 -6.42
CA THR A 54 -7.48 5.38 -6.36
C THR A 54 -7.45 4.21 -7.33
N GLY A 55 -8.19 3.16 -7.00
CA GLY A 55 -8.47 2.06 -7.93
C GLY A 55 -8.46 0.69 -7.27
N THR A 56 -9.01 -0.30 -7.99
CA THR A 56 -9.26 -1.66 -7.48
C THR A 56 -9.00 -2.74 -8.52
N LYS A 57 -8.33 -2.39 -9.63
CA LYS A 57 -8.20 -3.26 -10.80
C LYS A 57 -6.76 -3.40 -11.26
N CYS A 58 -6.49 -4.50 -11.93
CA CYS A 58 -5.24 -4.80 -12.60
C CYS A 58 -5.55 -5.33 -14.01
N ILE A 59 -4.58 -5.22 -14.92
CA ILE A 59 -4.74 -5.74 -16.28
C ILE A 59 -4.52 -7.26 -16.29
N GLY A 60 -5.18 -7.93 -17.24
CA GLY A 60 -4.92 -9.33 -17.56
C GLY A 60 -3.57 -9.53 -18.24
N ARG A 61 -3.08 -10.77 -18.28
CA ARG A 61 -1.79 -11.13 -18.91
C ARG A 61 -1.77 -10.75 -20.39
N SER A 62 -2.89 -10.92 -21.08
CA SER A 62 -3.07 -10.60 -22.49
C SER A 62 -2.80 -9.13 -22.85
N LEU A 63 -2.95 -8.21 -21.89
CA LEU A 63 -2.79 -6.77 -22.08
C LEU A 63 -1.41 -6.25 -21.65
N LEU A 64 -0.48 -7.13 -21.28
CA LEU A 64 0.88 -6.73 -20.92
C LEU A 64 1.61 -6.17 -22.15
N SER A 65 2.24 -5.01 -21.99
CA SER A 65 3.08 -4.41 -23.02
C SER A 65 4.57 -4.61 -22.72
N PRO A 66 5.38 -5.02 -23.72
CA PRO A 66 6.83 -5.10 -23.58
C PRO A 66 7.50 -3.71 -23.56
N HIS A 67 6.80 -2.64 -23.93
CA HIS A 67 7.36 -1.28 -24.04
C HIS A 67 7.35 -0.49 -22.72
N GLY A 68 6.70 -1.03 -21.67
CA GLY A 68 6.64 -0.37 -20.36
C GLY A 68 5.72 0.86 -20.30
N ASP A 69 4.79 0.99 -21.26
CA ASP A 69 3.83 2.09 -21.42
C ASP A 69 2.46 1.83 -20.77
N ILE A 70 2.23 0.61 -20.26
CA ILE A 70 0.98 0.22 -19.59
C ILE A 70 1.19 0.03 -18.08
N VAL A 71 0.24 0.50 -17.28
CA VAL A 71 0.21 0.27 -15.82
C VAL A 71 -0.44 -1.08 -15.52
N ASN A 72 0.38 -2.05 -15.08
CA ASN A 72 -0.09 -3.42 -14.83
C ASN A 72 -1.07 -3.54 -13.64
N ASP A 73 -0.85 -2.75 -12.59
CA ASP A 73 -1.63 -2.81 -11.36
C ASP A 73 -2.05 -1.40 -10.96
N SER A 74 -3.37 -1.18 -10.99
CA SER A 74 -4.03 0.09 -10.69
C SER A 74 -4.83 0.00 -9.38
N HIS A 75 -4.43 -0.84 -8.43
CA HIS A 75 -4.90 -0.71 -7.05
C HIS A 75 -4.39 0.59 -6.43
N ALA A 76 -5.21 1.21 -5.58
CA ALA A 76 -4.98 2.51 -4.99
C ALA A 76 -3.59 2.66 -4.37
N GLU A 77 -3.18 1.73 -3.51
CA GLU A 77 -1.89 1.71 -2.81
C GLU A 77 -0.69 1.57 -3.78
N ILE A 78 -0.89 0.90 -4.92
CA ILE A 78 0.14 0.74 -5.93
C ILE A 78 0.27 2.01 -6.76
N VAL A 79 -0.85 2.62 -7.16
CA VAL A 79 -0.87 3.91 -7.87
C VAL A 79 -0.28 5.01 -6.99
N ALA A 80 -0.68 5.08 -5.72
CA ALA A 80 -0.15 6.03 -4.74
C ALA A 80 1.37 5.89 -4.59
N ARG A 81 1.89 4.65 -4.53
CA ARG A 81 3.35 4.44 -4.50
C ARG A 81 4.03 4.91 -5.77
N ARG A 82 3.45 4.66 -6.95
CA ARG A 82 4.03 5.15 -8.22
C ARG A 82 4.08 6.69 -8.26
N ALA A 83 3.06 7.35 -7.72
CA ALA A 83 3.05 8.79 -7.53
C ALA A 83 4.13 9.25 -6.53
N LEU A 84 4.32 8.51 -5.42
CA LEU A 84 5.40 8.76 -4.46
C LEU A 84 6.78 8.71 -5.11
N LEU A 85 7.03 7.77 -6.05
CA LEU A 85 8.32 7.73 -6.74
C LEU A 85 8.59 9.01 -7.53
N ARG A 86 7.57 9.60 -8.17
CA ARG A 86 7.71 10.88 -8.87
C ARG A 86 8.02 12.02 -7.91
N PHE A 87 7.40 12.01 -6.74
CA PHE A 87 7.71 12.94 -5.66
C PHE A 87 9.19 12.79 -5.22
N PHE A 88 9.67 11.56 -4.97
CA PHE A 88 11.08 11.32 -4.63
C PHE A 88 12.06 11.79 -5.71
N TYR A 89 11.79 11.52 -6.99
CA TYR A 89 12.63 12.06 -8.08
C TYR A 89 12.68 13.59 -8.04
N THR A 90 11.54 14.24 -7.79
CA THR A 90 11.45 15.71 -7.72
C THR A 90 12.30 16.25 -6.55
N GLU A 91 12.19 15.63 -5.38
CA GLU A 91 12.96 16.02 -4.19
C GLU A 91 14.47 15.87 -4.39
N VAL A 92 14.92 14.75 -4.97
CA VAL A 92 16.34 14.52 -5.28
C VAL A 92 16.86 15.56 -6.29
N LEU A 93 16.10 15.83 -7.36
CA LEU A 93 16.48 16.83 -8.36
C LEU A 93 16.53 18.25 -7.78
N ASN A 94 15.56 18.62 -6.94
CA ASN A 94 15.55 19.91 -6.26
C ASN A 94 16.77 20.08 -5.36
N LYS A 95 17.16 19.01 -4.64
CA LYS A 95 18.37 19.03 -3.81
C LYS A 95 19.63 19.22 -4.63
N GLN A 96 19.77 18.50 -5.75
CA GLN A 96 20.91 18.62 -6.66
C GLN A 96 21.06 20.04 -7.23
N LYS A 97 19.95 20.68 -7.63
CA LYS A 97 19.95 22.06 -8.12
C LYS A 97 20.45 23.04 -7.06
N CYS A 98 20.03 22.87 -5.80
CA CYS A 98 20.46 23.74 -4.71
C CYS A 98 21.95 23.55 -4.37
N SER A 99 22.47 22.32 -4.50
CA SER A 99 23.89 22.04 -4.30
C SER A 99 24.80 22.59 -5.41
N ASN A 100 24.29 22.79 -6.63
CA ASN A 100 25.07 23.17 -7.80
C ASN A 100 25.08 24.68 -8.12
N GLY A 101 24.63 25.55 -7.21
CA GLY A 101 24.84 27.00 -7.32
C GLY A 101 23.67 27.80 -7.89
N ILE A 102 22.59 27.92 -7.11
CA ILE A 102 21.80 29.15 -7.09
C ILE A 102 21.91 29.71 -5.67
N GLU A 103 22.94 30.55 -5.47
CA GLU A 103 23.08 31.39 -4.28
C GLU A 103 21.85 32.28 -4.16
N GLY A 104 21.06 32.11 -3.08
CA GLY A 104 19.90 32.98 -2.83
C GLY A 104 18.77 32.36 -2.03
N LEU A 105 18.78 31.05 -1.77
CA LEU A 105 17.76 30.42 -0.92
C LEU A 105 18.23 30.47 0.55
N ARG A 106 17.47 31.18 1.39
CA ARG A 106 17.66 31.32 2.84
C ARG A 106 17.85 29.95 3.52
N ASP A 107 18.62 29.91 4.60
CA ASP A 107 18.86 28.73 5.45
C ASP A 107 17.57 27.97 5.83
N ASP A 108 16.44 28.69 5.91
CA ASP A 108 15.10 28.14 6.18
C ASP A 108 14.65 27.08 5.15
N VAL A 109 15.07 27.22 3.89
CA VAL A 109 14.72 26.27 2.80
C VAL A 109 15.61 25.03 2.86
N PHE A 110 16.87 25.17 3.27
CA PHE A 110 17.80 24.05 3.41
C PHE A 110 17.41 23.08 4.52
N ASN A 111 16.76 23.58 5.57
CA ASN A 111 16.26 22.76 6.68
C ASN A 111 14.96 22.00 6.36
N ASN A 112 14.28 22.30 5.25
CA ASN A 112 13.03 21.66 4.86
C ASN A 112 13.18 20.53 3.84
N PHE A 113 14.39 20.27 3.33
CA PHE A 113 14.58 19.14 2.41
C PHE A 113 14.36 17.82 3.12
N LEU A 114 13.63 16.91 2.47
CA LEU A 114 13.30 15.58 2.97
C LEU A 114 14.49 14.62 2.98
N PHE A 115 15.42 14.83 2.06
CA PHE A 115 16.59 13.99 1.85
C PHE A 115 17.89 14.76 2.12
N GLU A 116 18.87 14.07 2.70
CA GLU A 116 20.22 14.59 2.92
C GLU A 116 21.26 13.63 2.34
N LEU A 117 22.44 14.15 1.97
CA LEU A 117 23.51 13.32 1.42
C LEU A 117 24.12 12.47 2.53
N GLY A 118 24.00 11.15 2.41
CA GLY A 118 24.61 10.21 3.34
C GLY A 118 26.11 10.02 3.07
N PRO A 119 26.84 9.40 4.02
CA PRO A 119 28.29 9.18 3.91
C PRO A 119 28.67 8.26 2.74
N THR A 120 27.74 7.44 2.26
CA THR A 120 27.94 6.52 1.13
C THR A 120 27.76 7.19 -0.24
N GLY A 121 27.58 8.51 -0.29
CA GLY A 121 27.27 9.26 -1.52
C GLY A 121 25.83 9.08 -2.03
N LYS A 122 24.99 8.32 -1.33
CA LYS A 122 23.55 8.20 -1.60
C LYS A 122 22.78 9.11 -0.66
N TYR A 123 21.67 9.67 -1.14
CA TYR A 123 20.76 10.43 -0.29
C TYR A 123 20.03 9.49 0.67
N ARG A 124 19.86 9.92 1.91
CA ARG A 124 19.07 9.22 2.93
C ARG A 124 17.89 10.08 3.35
N PHE A 125 16.80 9.41 3.72
CA PHE A 125 15.65 10.07 4.34
C PHE A 125 16.11 10.69 5.66
N ARG A 126 15.80 11.97 5.90
CA ARG A 126 16.32 12.70 7.06
C ARG A 126 15.74 12.18 8.37
N GLU A 127 16.55 12.28 9.41
CA GLU A 127 16.13 11.94 10.76
C GLU A 127 14.99 12.87 11.23
N GLY A 128 14.06 12.30 11.99
CA GLY A 128 12.87 12.99 12.49
C GLY A 128 11.72 13.11 11.47
N TRP A 129 11.99 12.95 10.18
CA TRP A 129 10.94 12.81 9.18
C TRP A 129 10.44 11.37 9.13
N GLN A 130 9.15 11.17 8.89
CA GLN A 130 8.54 9.84 8.81
C GLN A 130 7.64 9.71 7.58
N LEU A 131 7.56 8.51 7.02
CA LEU A 131 6.71 8.20 5.87
C LEU A 131 5.56 7.29 6.31
N HIS A 132 4.33 7.68 6.00
CA HIS A 132 3.12 6.97 6.40
C HIS A 132 2.31 6.54 5.19
N LEU A 133 1.61 5.42 5.29
CA LEU A 133 0.70 4.92 4.28
C LEU A 133 -0.73 4.86 4.84
N TYR A 134 -1.67 5.50 4.18
CA TYR A 134 -3.10 5.35 4.43
C TYR A 134 -3.73 4.49 3.33
N ILE A 135 -4.63 3.58 3.71
CA ILE A 135 -5.46 2.80 2.77
C ILE A 135 -6.89 2.75 3.31
N SER A 136 -7.89 3.14 2.52
CA SER A 136 -9.28 3.20 2.97
C SER A 136 -9.95 1.84 3.20
N GLN A 137 -9.29 0.74 2.80
CA GLN A 137 -9.73 -0.65 2.97
C GLN A 137 -8.51 -1.56 3.13
N LEU A 138 -8.72 -2.78 3.63
CA LEU A 138 -7.65 -3.76 3.76
C LEU A 138 -6.97 -4.07 2.42
N PRO A 139 -5.63 -4.13 2.38
CA PRO A 139 -4.93 -4.48 1.16
C PRO A 139 -5.28 -5.92 0.76
N CYS A 140 -5.56 -6.14 -0.53
CA CYS A 140 -5.94 -7.47 -1.00
C CYS A 140 -4.86 -8.54 -0.75
N GLY A 141 -5.30 -9.79 -0.65
CA GLY A 141 -4.46 -10.96 -0.38
C GLY A 141 -4.54 -11.38 1.08
N ASP A 142 -3.39 -11.71 1.67
CA ASP A 142 -3.28 -12.30 3.00
C ASP A 142 -3.87 -11.42 4.14
N ALA A 143 -3.87 -10.10 3.97
CA ALA A 143 -4.47 -9.17 4.92
C ALA A 143 -6.02 -9.15 4.87
N SER A 144 -6.63 -9.65 3.79
CA SER A 144 -8.08 -9.66 3.57
C SER A 144 -8.70 -11.06 3.56
N LEU A 145 -7.92 -12.13 3.78
CA LEU A 145 -8.40 -13.51 3.66
C LEU A 145 -9.47 -13.88 4.70
N SER A 146 -9.39 -13.35 5.91
CA SER A 146 -10.28 -13.71 7.03
C SER A 146 -11.56 -12.88 7.12
N SER A 147 -11.68 -11.75 6.40
CA SER A 147 -12.94 -11.00 6.34
C SER A 147 -13.99 -11.62 5.42
N CYS A 148 -13.64 -12.69 4.69
CA CYS A 148 -14.57 -13.48 3.89
C CYS A 148 -15.50 -14.37 4.73
N HIS A 149 -15.30 -14.47 6.05
CA HIS A 149 -16.12 -15.31 6.93
C HIS A 149 -17.50 -14.72 7.30
N SER A 150 -17.84 -13.50 6.86
CA SER A 150 -19.09 -12.83 7.27
C SER A 150 -19.98 -12.30 6.12
N ALA A 151 -19.66 -12.55 4.85
CA ALA A 151 -20.52 -12.14 3.74
C ALA A 151 -21.20 -13.34 3.06
N PRO A 152 -22.54 -13.53 3.15
CA PRO A 152 -23.23 -14.50 2.31
C PRO A 152 -23.10 -14.07 0.85
N ARG A 153 -22.33 -14.82 0.07
CA ARG A 153 -22.19 -14.63 -1.38
C ARG A 153 -23.49 -15.01 -2.08
N ASN A 154 -24.44 -14.08 -2.17
CA ASN A 154 -25.55 -14.17 -3.12
C ASN A 154 -25.04 -13.84 -4.54
N PHE A 155 -24.36 -14.80 -5.17
CA PHE A 155 -24.14 -14.79 -6.62
C PHE A 155 -25.31 -15.51 -7.30
N PHE A 156 -26.37 -14.77 -7.63
CA PHE A 156 -27.30 -15.22 -8.65
C PHE A 156 -26.65 -15.00 -10.02
N SER A 157 -26.32 -16.08 -10.72
CA SER A 157 -26.18 -16.09 -12.18
C SER A 157 -27.14 -17.15 -12.73
N ARG A 158 -28.15 -16.68 -13.47
CA ARG A 158 -29.02 -17.49 -14.32
C ARG A 158 -28.19 -18.06 -15.47
N GLU A 159 -28.15 -19.38 -15.62
CA GLU A 159 -28.63 -20.12 -16.80
C GLU A 159 -28.36 -21.61 -16.62
N GLY A 160 -29.33 -22.43 -17.02
CA GLY A 160 -29.48 -23.81 -16.57
C GLY A 160 -28.75 -24.86 -17.40
N ASN A 161 -28.59 -26.04 -16.79
CA ASN A 161 -29.07 -27.30 -17.34
C ASN A 161 -29.12 -28.37 -16.24
N SER A 162 -29.98 -29.35 -16.46
CA SER A 162 -30.64 -30.21 -15.47
C SER A 162 -29.81 -31.34 -14.84
N LEU A 163 -30.13 -31.59 -13.55
CA LEU A 163 -30.32 -32.86 -12.83
C LEU A 163 -29.17 -33.87 -12.68
N SER A 164 -28.65 -33.99 -11.44
CA SER A 164 -28.75 -35.23 -10.65
C SER A 164 -28.55 -34.94 -9.17
N SER A 165 -29.29 -35.69 -8.36
CA SER A 165 -29.71 -35.44 -6.98
C SER A 165 -28.69 -35.80 -5.88
N VAL A 166 -28.88 -35.16 -4.72
CA VAL A 166 -28.39 -35.46 -3.36
C VAL A 166 -26.87 -35.52 -3.12
N ASP A 167 -26.30 -34.43 -2.61
CA ASP A 167 -25.59 -34.43 -1.31
C ASP A 167 -25.35 -32.99 -0.79
N GLU A 168 -26.42 -32.35 -0.32
CA GLU A 168 -26.35 -31.05 0.35
C GLU A 168 -26.01 -31.22 1.84
N LEU A 169 -24.73 -31.45 2.19
CA LEU A 169 -24.23 -31.16 3.54
C LEU A 169 -22.70 -31.00 3.69
N ASN A 170 -21.90 -31.06 2.63
CA ASN A 170 -20.43 -30.96 2.72
C ASN A 170 -19.79 -29.65 2.22
N GLY A 171 -20.56 -28.74 1.61
CA GLY A 171 -20.01 -27.51 0.98
C GLY A 171 -19.47 -26.44 1.94
N PHE A 172 -19.79 -26.50 3.24
CA PHE A 172 -19.31 -25.53 4.23
C PHE A 172 -17.90 -25.82 4.77
N LYS A 173 -17.39 -27.05 4.61
CA LYS A 173 -16.08 -27.46 5.15
C LYS A 173 -14.91 -27.21 4.19
N ASP A 174 -15.14 -27.25 2.88
CA ASP A 174 -14.07 -27.07 1.89
C ASP A 174 -13.53 -25.63 1.80
N GLY A 175 -14.39 -24.62 1.98
CA GLY A 175 -13.95 -23.21 1.90
C GLY A 175 -13.05 -22.77 3.06
N ILE A 176 -13.22 -23.36 4.24
CA ILE A 176 -12.41 -23.06 5.43
C ILE A 176 -11.03 -23.72 5.34
N TYR A 177 -10.97 -24.95 4.84
CA TYR A 177 -9.72 -25.69 4.69
C TYR A 177 -8.82 -25.08 3.60
N ASP A 178 -9.41 -24.61 2.49
CA ASP A 178 -8.68 -23.95 1.39
C ASP A 178 -8.14 -22.55 1.80
N SER A 179 -8.94 -21.79 2.56
CA SER A 179 -8.53 -20.45 3.06
C SER A 179 -7.33 -20.52 4.02
N LEU A 180 -7.25 -21.56 4.85
CA LEU A 180 -6.12 -21.80 5.77
C LEU A 180 -4.84 -22.23 5.03
N GLN A 181 -4.94 -22.92 3.88
CA GLN A 181 -3.78 -23.33 3.07
C GLN A 181 -3.08 -22.19 2.33
N HIS A 182 -3.73 -21.03 2.23
CA HIS A 182 -3.20 -19.85 1.54
C HIS A 182 -2.54 -18.82 2.48
N ILE A 183 -2.65 -19.00 3.80
CA ILE A 183 -2.09 -18.08 4.80
C ILE A 183 -0.57 -18.02 4.64
N GLY A 184 -0.03 -16.81 4.56
CA GLY A 184 1.41 -16.57 4.45
C GLY A 184 2.02 -16.88 3.07
N ARG A 185 1.27 -17.47 2.13
CA ARG A 185 1.74 -17.72 0.76
C ARG A 185 1.54 -16.48 -0.12
N VAL A 186 2.42 -16.30 -1.11
CA VAL A 186 2.27 -15.25 -2.12
C VAL A 186 1.04 -15.53 -2.97
N GLN A 187 0.17 -14.53 -3.12
CA GLN A 187 -1.11 -14.64 -3.81
C GLN A 187 -1.12 -13.77 -5.07
N ARG A 188 -1.79 -14.26 -6.12
CA ARG A 188 -2.08 -13.44 -7.31
C ARG A 188 -3.43 -12.75 -7.15
N LYS A 189 -3.55 -11.59 -7.77
CA LYS A 189 -4.82 -10.85 -7.81
C LYS A 189 -5.81 -11.54 -8.75
N PRO A 190 -7.13 -11.44 -8.49
CA PRO A 190 -8.12 -11.77 -9.49
C PRO A 190 -8.02 -10.75 -10.65
N GLY A 191 -7.75 -11.23 -11.87
CA GLY A 191 -7.73 -10.41 -13.08
C GLY A 191 -9.15 -10.07 -13.56
N ARG A 192 -9.28 -9.04 -14.40
CA ARG A 192 -10.52 -8.83 -15.17
C ARG A 192 -10.40 -9.61 -16.48
N GLY A 193 -11.14 -10.73 -16.60
CA GLY A 193 -10.99 -11.64 -17.73
C GLY A 193 -9.88 -12.66 -17.45
N ASP A 194 -8.79 -12.63 -18.22
CA ASP A 194 -7.69 -13.56 -18.03
C ASP A 194 -6.87 -13.24 -16.76
N THR A 195 -6.22 -14.28 -16.21
CA THR A 195 -5.48 -14.17 -14.94
C THR A 195 -4.35 -13.14 -15.06
N THR A 196 -4.27 -12.23 -14.08
CA THR A 196 -3.16 -11.28 -14.00
C THR A 196 -1.88 -11.97 -13.48
N LEU A 197 -0.73 -11.39 -13.81
CA LEU A 197 0.56 -11.75 -13.20
C LEU A 197 0.87 -10.92 -11.94
N SER A 198 0.01 -9.95 -11.61
CA SER A 198 0.20 -9.10 -10.42
C SER A 198 -0.06 -9.89 -9.14
N VAL A 199 0.94 -9.88 -8.25
CA VAL A 199 0.78 -10.36 -6.86
C VAL A 199 -0.09 -9.41 -6.03
N SER A 200 -0.58 -9.89 -4.90
CA SER A 200 -1.49 -9.16 -4.00
C SER A 200 -0.86 -7.90 -3.40
N CYS A 201 -1.69 -6.98 -2.91
CA CYS A 201 -1.18 -5.74 -2.32
C CYS A 201 -0.47 -5.97 -1.00
N SER A 202 -0.99 -6.89 -0.17
CA SER A 202 -0.31 -7.29 1.07
C SER A 202 1.08 -7.87 0.80
N ASP A 203 1.27 -8.67 -0.26
CA ASP A 203 2.59 -9.15 -0.68
C ASP A 203 3.50 -8.02 -1.16
N LYS A 204 2.95 -7.03 -1.87
CA LYS A 204 3.73 -5.87 -2.33
C LYS A 204 4.16 -4.98 -1.18
N ILE A 205 3.27 -4.73 -0.21
CA ILE A 205 3.59 -3.94 0.98
C ILE A 205 4.61 -4.68 1.85
N ALA A 206 4.46 -5.99 2.05
CA ALA A 206 5.47 -6.81 2.72
C ALA A 206 6.83 -6.70 2.02
N ARG A 207 6.86 -6.76 0.69
CA ARG A 207 8.10 -6.51 -0.07
C ARG A 207 8.66 -5.11 0.20
N TRP A 208 7.84 -4.06 0.28
CA TRP A 208 8.33 -2.72 0.60
C TRP A 208 8.92 -2.64 2.00
N ASN A 209 8.42 -3.44 2.95
CA ASN A 209 9.01 -3.56 4.27
C ASN A 209 10.37 -4.25 4.26
N ALA A 210 10.73 -5.02 3.23
CA ALA A 210 12.08 -5.60 3.12
C ALA A 210 13.05 -4.71 2.31
N VAL A 211 12.62 -4.23 1.13
CA VAL A 211 13.52 -3.54 0.18
C VAL A 211 13.31 -2.03 0.07
N GLY A 212 12.39 -1.48 0.86
CA GLY A 212 11.98 -0.09 0.81
C GLY A 212 10.99 0.22 -0.32
N VAL A 213 10.31 1.36 -0.19
CA VAL A 213 9.26 1.79 -1.13
C VAL A 213 9.85 2.34 -2.43
N GLN A 214 11.09 2.84 -2.44
CA GLN A 214 11.71 3.55 -3.56
C GLN A 214 11.90 2.69 -4.83
N GLY A 215 12.04 1.38 -4.68
CA GLY A 215 12.30 0.46 -5.79
C GLY A 215 13.72 0.56 -6.35
N ALA A 216 14.01 -0.27 -7.36
CA ALA A 216 15.38 -0.52 -7.82
C ALA A 216 16.07 0.69 -8.48
N LEU A 217 15.37 1.48 -9.30
CA LEU A 217 16.00 2.60 -10.01
C LEU A 217 16.38 3.74 -9.05
N LEU A 218 15.49 4.08 -8.11
CA LEU A 218 15.79 5.09 -7.11
C LEU A 218 16.83 4.61 -6.09
N SER A 219 17.01 3.29 -5.87
CA SER A 219 18.02 2.80 -4.92
C SER A 219 19.48 3.00 -5.38
N TYR A 220 19.69 3.45 -6.63
CA TYR A 220 21.00 3.95 -7.05
C TYR A 220 21.33 5.29 -6.39
N PHE A 221 20.32 6.14 -6.14
CA PHE A 221 20.47 7.48 -5.58
C PHE A 221 20.10 7.56 -4.10
N LEU A 222 19.14 6.75 -3.67
CA LEU A 222 18.59 6.74 -2.32
C LEU A 222 19.05 5.52 -1.52
N GLN A 223 19.29 5.70 -0.22
CA GLN A 223 19.19 4.62 0.75
C GLN A 223 17.73 4.13 0.85
N PRO A 224 17.48 2.89 1.33
CA PRO A 224 16.13 2.36 1.44
C PRO A 224 15.22 3.27 2.28
N VAL A 225 14.02 3.57 1.76
CA VAL A 225 13.01 4.36 2.47
C VAL A 225 11.89 3.43 2.90
N TYR A 226 11.59 3.43 4.20
CA TYR A 226 10.62 2.51 4.80
C TYR A 226 9.40 3.25 5.35
N LEU A 227 8.31 2.50 5.56
CA LEU A 227 7.09 3.01 6.18
C LEU A 227 7.25 3.04 7.70
N SER A 228 6.95 4.19 8.31
CA SER A 228 6.88 4.34 9.76
C SER A 228 5.54 3.86 10.31
N SER A 229 4.44 4.12 9.59
CA SER A 229 3.13 3.57 9.95
C SER A 229 2.24 3.26 8.75
N ILE A 230 1.27 2.37 8.96
CA ILE A 230 0.18 2.05 8.04
C ILE A 230 -1.14 2.26 8.77
N THR A 231 -1.96 3.18 8.26
CA THR A 231 -3.34 3.41 8.69
C THR A 231 -4.30 2.75 7.72
N VAL A 232 -5.21 1.91 8.23
CA VAL A 232 -6.22 1.23 7.40
C VAL A 232 -7.62 1.60 7.87
N GLY A 233 -8.44 2.10 6.95
CA GLY A 233 -9.85 2.38 7.23
C GLY A 233 -10.65 1.09 7.45
N ARG A 234 -11.42 1.04 8.54
CA ARG A 234 -12.23 -0.10 8.90
C ARG A 234 -13.53 -0.11 8.08
N SER A 235 -13.89 -1.29 7.56
CA SER A 235 -15.19 -1.46 6.91
C SER A 235 -16.28 -1.63 7.99
N PRO A 236 -17.46 -1.00 7.84
CA PRO A 236 -18.57 -1.14 8.80
C PRO A 236 -19.09 -2.57 8.96
N ASN A 237 -18.73 -3.48 8.04
CA ASN A 237 -19.10 -4.90 8.09
C ASN A 237 -18.06 -5.76 8.84
N THR A 238 -16.99 -5.15 9.36
CA THR A 238 -15.95 -5.86 10.11
C THR A 238 -16.38 -5.95 11.57
N SER A 239 -16.44 -7.15 12.14
CA SER A 239 -16.75 -7.34 13.56
C SER A 239 -15.81 -6.50 14.44
N GLU A 240 -16.33 -5.94 15.53
CA GLU A 240 -15.51 -5.24 16.53
C GLU A 240 -14.41 -6.15 17.10
N ASP A 241 -14.71 -7.44 17.23
CA ASP A 241 -13.81 -8.47 17.77
C ASP A 241 -12.77 -9.00 16.77
N PHE A 242 -12.73 -8.50 15.53
CA PHE A 242 -11.75 -8.97 14.55
C PHE A 242 -10.35 -8.43 14.92
N PRO A 243 -9.34 -9.29 15.22
CA PRO A 243 -8.01 -8.87 15.62
C PRO A 243 -7.23 -8.35 14.41
N LEU A 244 -7.61 -7.15 13.96
CA LEU A 244 -7.16 -6.58 12.71
C LEU A 244 -5.68 -6.23 12.73
N GLU A 245 -5.20 -5.68 13.84
CA GLU A 245 -3.79 -5.33 14.01
C GLU A 245 -2.89 -6.57 13.91
N GLU A 246 -3.27 -7.68 14.56
CA GLU A 246 -2.54 -8.95 14.49
C GLU A 246 -2.52 -9.51 13.05
N HIS A 247 -3.63 -9.40 12.32
CA HIS A 247 -3.70 -9.81 10.93
C HIS A 247 -2.80 -8.97 10.02
N LEU A 248 -2.78 -7.65 10.20
CA LEU A 248 -1.89 -6.76 9.45
C LEU A 248 -0.43 -7.04 9.79
N LYS A 249 -0.10 -7.20 11.07
CA LYS A 249 1.25 -7.54 11.51
C LYS A 249 1.73 -8.86 10.91
N ARG A 250 0.90 -9.90 10.96
CA ARG A 250 1.21 -11.21 10.38
C ARG A 250 1.44 -11.13 8.87
N SER A 251 0.54 -10.44 8.16
CA SER A 251 0.52 -10.38 6.69
C SER A 251 1.54 -9.40 6.09
N LEU A 252 1.98 -8.39 6.82
CA LEU A 252 2.87 -7.35 6.29
C LEU A 252 4.30 -7.41 6.85
N TYR A 253 4.49 -8.10 7.99
CA TYR A 253 5.77 -8.14 8.70
C TYR A 253 6.17 -9.54 9.16
N ASP A 254 5.39 -10.23 10.02
CA ASP A 254 5.89 -11.45 10.68
C ASP A 254 6.27 -12.55 9.68
N ARG A 255 5.49 -12.71 8.59
CA ARG A 255 5.77 -13.75 7.57
C ARG A 255 7.05 -13.52 6.76
N ILE A 256 7.61 -12.30 6.77
CA ILE A 256 8.86 -11.98 6.08
C ILE A 256 10.04 -11.81 7.05
N LEU A 257 9.82 -11.98 8.36
CA LEU A 257 10.86 -11.90 9.37
C LEU A 257 12.06 -12.82 9.11
N PRO A 258 11.89 -14.06 8.60
CA PRO A 258 13.04 -14.92 8.26
C PRO A 258 14.01 -14.30 7.25
N LEU A 259 13.56 -13.36 6.40
CA LEU A 259 14.44 -12.68 5.44
C LEU A 259 15.45 -11.74 6.10
N SER A 260 15.28 -11.40 7.39
CA SER A 260 16.21 -10.51 8.10
C SER A 260 17.64 -11.05 8.15
N GLU A 261 17.81 -12.37 8.09
CA GLU A 261 19.12 -13.05 8.05
C GLU A 261 19.74 -13.07 6.64
N GLU A 262 18.92 -12.88 5.59
CA GLU A 262 19.34 -12.96 4.19
C GLU A 262 19.60 -11.59 3.55
N LEU A 263 19.07 -10.52 4.14
CA LEU A 263 19.17 -9.17 3.58
C LEU A 263 20.56 -8.56 3.81
N SER A 264 21.18 -8.10 2.72
CA SER A 264 22.42 -7.34 2.78
C SER A 264 22.18 -5.88 3.19
N SER A 265 23.10 -5.30 3.95
CA SER A 265 23.11 -3.86 4.24
C SER A 265 23.02 -3.03 2.94
N PRO A 266 22.21 -1.96 2.89
CA PRO A 266 21.47 -1.33 4.00
C PRO A 266 20.01 -1.82 4.16
N PHE A 267 19.62 -2.95 3.58
CA PHE A 267 18.25 -3.45 3.65
C PHE A 267 17.98 -4.16 4.98
N GLN A 268 16.73 -4.08 5.44
CA GLN A 268 16.24 -4.72 6.65
C GLN A 268 14.75 -5.07 6.51
N VAL A 269 14.27 -5.98 7.37
CA VAL A 269 12.83 -6.19 7.56
C VAL A 269 12.30 -5.10 8.49
N ASN A 270 11.59 -4.13 7.92
CA ASN A 270 11.05 -2.98 8.61
C ASN A 270 9.81 -3.33 9.44
N LYS A 271 9.89 -3.06 10.75
CA LYS A 271 8.77 -3.20 11.68
C LYS A 271 7.91 -1.93 11.64
N VAL A 272 6.76 -2.02 10.99
CA VAL A 272 5.82 -0.90 10.83
C VAL A 272 4.86 -0.82 12.01
N LEU A 273 4.47 0.40 12.42
CA LEU A 273 3.32 0.59 13.31
C LEU A 273 2.00 0.49 12.53
N HIS A 274 1.06 -0.29 13.03
CA HIS A 274 -0.27 -0.44 12.43
C HIS A 274 -1.28 0.38 13.23
N MET A 275 -2.05 1.23 12.55
CA MET A 275 -3.01 2.14 13.17
C MET A 275 -4.37 1.93 12.51
N LEU A 276 -5.43 1.95 13.30
CA LEU A 276 -6.80 1.66 12.85
C LEU A 276 -7.69 2.87 13.08
N GLU A 277 -8.64 3.06 12.17
CA GLU A 277 -9.70 4.08 12.20
C GLU A 277 -11.04 3.44 11.84
#